data_AF-A0A091U212-F1
#
_entry.id   AF-A0A091U212-F1
#
_cell.length_a   1.000
_cell.length_b   1.000
_cell.length_c   1.000
_cell.angle_alpha   90.00
_cell.angle_beta   90.00
_cell.angle_gamma   90.00
#
_symmetry.space_group_name_H-M   'P 1'
#
loop_
_entity.id
_entity.type
_entity.pdbx_description
1 polymer ?
#
loop_
_entity_poly.entity_id
_entity_poly.type
_entity_poly.pdbx_seq_one_letter_code
_entity_poly.pdbx_strand_id
1 'polypeptide(L)' 'QVKCYNSVQGTIYDYGALTIDGEEYIPFRNYAGKMVLFVNVATY' A
#
# COMPACT_ATOMS: atom_id res chain seq x y z
N GLN A 1 5.84 -17.47 -2.50
CA GLN A 1 6.77 -16.69 -1.66
C GLN A 1 6.67 -15.23 -2.07
N VAL A 2 6.36 -14.32 -1.14
CA VAL A 2 6.36 -12.88 -1.41
C VAL A 2 7.80 -12.44 -1.71
N LYS A 3 8.02 -11.78 -2.85
CA LYS A 3 9.34 -11.26 -3.22
C LYS A 3 9.55 -9.92 -2.52
N CYS A 4 10.18 -9.95 -1.35
CA CYS A 4 10.69 -8.73 -0.71
C CYS A 4 12.05 -8.39 -1.34
N TYR A 5 12.13 -7.27 -2.04
CA TYR A 5 13.38 -6.79 -2.64
C TYR A 5 14.14 -5.97 -1.61
N ASN A 6 15.14 -6.58 -0.96
CA ASN A 6 15.93 -5.93 0.10
C ASN A 6 16.71 -4.69 -0.36
N SER A 7 16.85 -4.47 -1.67
CA SER A 7 17.44 -3.26 -2.25
C SER A 7 16.52 -2.04 -2.19
N VAL A 8 15.21 -2.25 -1.95
CA VAL A 8 14.23 -1.18 -1.83
C VAL A 8 14.15 -0.78 -0.37
N GLN A 9 14.64 0.42 -0.06
CA GLN A 9 14.51 1.00 1.28
C GLN A 9 13.08 1.49 1.52
N GLY A 10 12.65 1.49 2.79
CA GLY A 10 11.36 1.99 3.22
C GLY A 10 10.37 0.89 3.63
N THR A 11 9.18 1.33 3.98
CA THR A 11 8.05 0.49 4.38
C THR A 11 6.80 0.93 3.65
N ILE A 12 5.71 0.17 3.78
CA ILE A 12 4.41 0.60 3.24
C ILE A 12 3.97 1.97 3.78
N TYR A 13 4.45 2.41 4.95
CA TYR A 13 4.07 3.67 5.58
C TYR A 13 4.69 4.90 4.92
N ASP A 14 5.63 4.71 4.00
CA ASP A 14 6.21 5.79 3.19
C ASP A 14 5.35 6.09 1.93
N TYR A 15 4.29 5.32 1.72
CA TYR A 15 3.40 5.41 0.56
C TYR A 15 1.95 5.73 0.97
N GLY A 16 1.12 5.96 -0.04
CA GLY A 16 -0.32 6.10 0.06
C GLY A 16 -0.97 5.80 -1.28
N ALA A 17 -2.30 5.88 -1.34
CA ALA A 17 -3.06 5.70 -2.57
C ALA A 17 -4.18 6.73 -2.66
N LEU A 18 -4.58 7.05 -3.89
CA LEU A 18 -5.85 7.72 -4.13
C LEU A 18 -6.99 6.74 -3.94
N THR A 19 -8.11 7.21 -3.41
CA THR A 19 -9.39 6.50 -3.41
C THR A 19 -9.82 6.18 -4.84
N ILE A 20 -10.73 5.21 -5.00
CA ILE A 20 -11.15 4.74 -6.32
C ILE A 20 -11.84 5.82 -7.17
N ASP A 21 -12.45 6.81 -6.52
CA ASP A 21 -13.03 8.02 -7.14
C ASP A 21 -11.98 9.11 -7.42
N GLY A 22 -10.75 8.96 -6.91
CA GLY A 22 -9.65 9.89 -7.10
C GLY A 22 -9.73 11.16 -6.27
N GLU A 23 -10.71 11.29 -5.37
CA GLU A 23 -10.94 12.54 -4.63
C GLU A 23 -10.03 12.70 -3.41
N GLU A 24 -9.63 11.60 -2.77
CA GLU A 24 -8.86 11.62 -1.54
C GLU A 24 -7.56 10.83 -1.67
N TYR A 25 -6.45 11.43 -1.24
CA TYR A 25 -5.19 10.72 -1.03
C TYR A 25 -5.11 10.22 0.40
N ILE A 26 -4.98 8.90 0.57
CA ILE A 26 -4.89 8.24 1.87
C ILE A 26 -3.43 7.78 2.12
N PRO A 27 -2.67 8.44 3.01
CA PRO A 27 -1.37 7.96 3.45
C PRO A 27 -1.49 6.66 4.25
N PHE A 28 -0.72 5.64 3.90
CA PHE A 28 -0.79 4.34 4.59
C PHE A 28 -0.27 4.39 6.02
N ARG A 29 0.55 5.39 6.37
CA ARG A 29 1.00 5.64 7.76
C ARG A 29 -0.15 5.81 8.75
N ASN A 30 -1.33 6.23 8.28
CA ASN A 30 -2.54 6.33 9.10
C ASN A 30 -3.04 4.97 9.63
N TYR A 31 -2.55 3.86 9.05
CA TYR A 31 -2.86 2.49 9.46
C TYR A 31 -1.72 1.81 10.23
N ALA A 32 -0.74 2.58 10.73
CA ALA A 32 0.30 2.03 11.60
C ALA A 32 -0.32 1.29 12.81
N GLY A 33 0.15 0.07 13.06
CA GLY A 33 -0.39 -0.80 14.12
C GLY A 33 -1.68 -1.56 13.76
N LYS A 34 -2.20 -1.42 12.53
CA LYS A 34 -3.33 -2.21 12.01
C LYS A 34 -2.84 -3.25 11.00
N MET A 35 -3.60 -4.33 10.84
CA MET A 35 -3.40 -5.29 9.75
C MET A 35 -3.93 -4.72 8.44
N VAL A 36 -3.11 -4.73 7.39
CA VAL A 36 -3.46 -4.20 6.05
C VAL A 36 -3.35 -5.33 5.02
N LEU A 37 -4.39 -5.50 4.20
CA LEU A 37 -4.43 -6.50 3.13
C LEU A 37 -4.22 -5.81 1.77
N PHE A 38 -3.13 -6.12 1.09
CA PHE A 38 -2.90 -5.72 -0.30
C PHE A 38 -3.37 -6.82 -1.25
N VAL A 39 -4.36 -6.51 -2.09
CA VAL A 39 -4.90 -7.42 -3.09
C VAL A 39 -4.49 -6.94 -4.47
N ASN A 40 -3.84 -7.79 -5.25
CA ASN A 40 -3.61 -7.53 -6.67
C ASN A 40 -4.84 -7.99 -7.46
N VAL A 41 -5.76 -7.06 -7.73
CA VAL A 41 -6.94 -7.34 -8.56
C VAL A 41 -6.55 -7.18 -10.03
N ALA A 42 -6.28 -8.28 -10.71
CA ALA A 42 -6.12 -8.28 -12.16
C ALA A 42 -7.51 -8.35 -12.82
N THR A 43 -7.85 -7.39 -13.67
CA THR A 43 -8.99 -7.49 -14.59
C THR A 43 -8.54 -8.26 -15.84
N TYR A 44 -9.33 -9.25 -16.28
CA TYR A 44 -9.10 -10.00 -17.53
C TYR A 44 -9.40 -9.14 -18.76
#